data_AF-A0A086JKH9-F1
#
_entry.id   AF-A0A086JKH9-F1
#
_cell.length_a   1.000
_cell.length_b   1.000
_cell.length_c   1.000
_cell.angle_alpha   90.00
_cell.angle_beta   90.00
_cell.angle_gamma   90.00
#
_symmetry.space_group_name_H-M   'P 1'
#
loop_
_entity.id
_entity.type
_entity.pdbx_description
1 polymer ?
#
loop_
_entity_poly.entity_id
_entity_poly.type
_entity_poly.pdbx_seq_one_letter_code
_entity_poly.pdbx_strand_id
1 'polypeptide(L)'
;MFAEMKRRNYVTPTKFLELVQGYIRLYREKTEEVQELVHKLTVGLHKLVETRAQVEVMGTELERKKEIVAKKQTECQDLLVVIVEKRSVADEQKKQVEADSDRISKEEVETKILSEDARRDLAKAMPALEAAIDALEKLDKKSVAEVKAYTKPPDLVVKTMAAVMTVMEKTPSWAQAKVELNDPSFLTKVKNFDKDSISNNTLKKIEKFTKDPTFAPNNVLKVSRAAGALCMWVHAMQMYAEVYREVEPKRLRLRLAEEQLEKKQMDLLASTQRLQDIQQRLEELKDQYNASIRTKDELNASAEELKLKMERAESLIAGLAGERDRWEISLAQSTEKLKALPGDCLVAAAFMAYAGPFNADYRKRLVTQSWVPLVSTFNIPHNPHFDFADFLARPIDVRQWNLQGLPSDRFSTENGVLVTMSRRWPLMIDPQNQATKWIRRLEAANDLRLVDPETRNYMRVITTAVENGKPLLMERVQNGIDPSLESLLAQRITDVGGSPSIRIGEATVRGKRWGKRCPVVASHKLGKERPNANIPAFNDA
;
A
#
# COMPACT_ATOMS: atom_id res chain seq x y z
N MET A 1 1.20 79.87 -9.96
CA MET A 1 -0.05 79.87 -9.15
C MET A 1 -0.34 81.22 -8.50
N PHE A 2 0.52 81.78 -7.62
CA PHE A 2 0.18 83.06 -6.96
C PHE A 2 -0.02 84.22 -7.96
N ALA A 3 0.84 84.33 -8.97
CA ALA A 3 0.72 85.35 -10.01
C ALA A 3 -0.61 85.23 -10.80
N GLU A 4 -0.94 84.03 -11.25
CA GLU A 4 -2.11 83.73 -12.11
C GLU A 4 -3.44 83.60 -11.36
N MET A 5 -3.46 82.88 -10.23
CA MET A 5 -4.69 82.50 -9.52
C MET A 5 -4.88 83.26 -8.21
N LYS A 6 -3.91 84.09 -7.80
CA LYS A 6 -3.88 84.82 -6.51
C LYS A 6 -4.02 83.92 -5.27
N ARG A 7 -3.80 82.61 -5.41
CA ARG A 7 -3.81 81.63 -4.32
C ARG A 7 -2.41 81.49 -3.72
N ARG A 8 -2.30 81.59 -2.38
CA ARG A 8 -1.06 81.36 -1.63
C ARG A 8 -0.95 79.90 -1.19
N ASN A 9 0.24 79.32 -1.38
CA ASN A 9 0.61 78.00 -0.86
C ASN A 9 1.91 78.16 -0.06
N TYR A 10 1.92 77.65 1.17
CA TYR A 10 3.08 77.72 2.05
C TYR A 10 3.86 76.42 1.98
N VAL A 11 5.18 76.53 1.77
CA VAL A 11 6.12 75.41 1.84
C VAL A 11 6.88 75.55 3.15
N THR A 12 6.75 74.56 4.03
CA THR A 12 7.33 74.58 5.37
C THR A 12 8.22 73.35 5.57
N PRO A 13 9.19 73.39 6.52
CA PRO A 13 10.00 72.21 6.85
C PRO A 13 9.16 70.97 7.19
N THR A 14 7.96 71.16 7.73
CA THR A 14 7.02 70.06 8.02
C THR A 14 6.58 69.31 6.77
N LYS A 15 6.39 70.00 5.62
CA LYS A 15 6.08 69.33 4.35
C LYS A 15 7.25 68.49 3.83
N PHE A 16 8.48 68.92 4.10
CA PHE A 16 9.66 68.11 3.79
C PHE A 16 9.72 66.85 4.67
N LEU A 17 9.43 66.96 5.97
CA LEU A 17 9.33 65.78 6.82
C LEU A 17 8.21 64.83 6.39
N GLU A 18 7.10 65.35 5.86
CA GLU A 18 6.02 64.54 5.27
C GLU A 18 6.46 63.80 4.02
N LEU A 19 7.24 64.44 3.14
CA LEU A 19 7.87 63.78 2.01
C LEU A 19 8.73 62.60 2.48
N VAL A 20 9.64 62.83 3.43
CA VAL A 20 10.58 61.81 3.91
C VAL A 20 9.84 60.65 4.59
N GLN A 21 8.92 60.94 5.50
CA GLN A 21 8.13 59.91 6.19
C GLN A 21 7.19 59.18 5.23
N GLY A 22 6.58 59.90 4.28
CA GLY A 22 5.74 59.33 3.23
C GLY A 22 6.52 58.40 2.31
N TYR A 23 7.74 58.79 1.93
CA TYR A 23 8.64 57.97 1.13
C TYR A 23 9.01 56.67 1.84
N ILE A 24 9.49 56.74 3.08
CA ILE A 24 9.89 55.54 3.85
C ILE A 24 8.72 54.56 3.95
N ARG A 25 7.51 55.06 4.25
CA ARG A 25 6.30 54.24 4.34
C ARG A 25 5.93 53.63 3.00
N LEU A 26 5.78 54.45 1.95
CA LEU A 26 5.38 54.00 0.63
C LEU A 26 6.39 53.00 0.06
N TYR A 27 7.68 53.26 0.21
CA TYR A 27 8.72 52.37 -0.27
C TYR A 27 8.65 51.00 0.42
N ARG A 28 8.44 50.98 1.74
CA ARG A 28 8.25 49.73 2.48
C ARG A 28 7.00 48.96 2.00
N GLU A 29 5.84 49.62 2.02
CA GLU A 29 4.56 49.00 1.65
C GLU A 29 4.57 48.49 0.21
N LYS A 30 5.08 49.29 -0.74
CA LYS A 30 5.15 48.92 -2.16
C LYS A 30 6.20 47.85 -2.44
N THR A 31 7.32 47.87 -1.73
CA THR A 31 8.34 46.83 -1.85
C THR A 31 7.78 45.50 -1.36
N GLU A 32 7.13 45.46 -0.19
CA GLU A 32 6.46 44.27 0.34
C GLU A 32 5.39 43.74 -0.64
N GLU A 33 4.51 44.63 -1.15
CA GLU A 33 3.46 44.27 -2.12
C GLU A 33 4.02 43.64 -3.40
N VAL A 34 5.02 44.27 -4.02
CA VAL A 34 5.59 43.79 -5.29
C VAL A 34 6.46 42.54 -5.06
N GLN A 35 7.22 42.47 -3.97
CA GLN A 35 8.03 41.29 -3.64
C GLN A 35 7.16 40.07 -3.39
N GLU A 36 6.03 40.21 -2.70
CA GLU A 36 5.10 39.10 -2.48
C GLU A 36 4.56 38.55 -3.80
N LEU A 37 4.20 39.43 -4.74
CA LEU A 37 3.76 39.04 -6.08
C LEU A 37 4.88 38.33 -6.86
N VAL A 38 6.09 38.89 -6.87
CA VAL A 38 7.27 38.29 -7.51
C VAL A 38 7.55 36.90 -6.93
N HIS A 39 7.50 36.75 -5.61
CA HIS A 39 7.71 35.49 -4.93
C HIS A 39 6.65 34.44 -5.33
N LYS A 40 5.36 34.81 -5.30
CA LYS A 40 4.26 33.92 -5.71
C LYS A 40 4.41 33.43 -7.15
N LEU A 41 4.70 34.34 -8.09
CA LEU A 41 4.90 34.00 -9.50
C LEU A 41 6.13 33.10 -9.68
N THR A 42 7.24 33.41 -9.00
CA THR A 42 8.47 32.61 -9.07
C THR A 42 8.25 31.18 -8.56
N VAL A 43 7.60 31.02 -7.40
CA VAL A 43 7.27 29.70 -6.83
C VAL A 43 6.32 28.93 -7.76
N GLY A 44 5.30 29.58 -8.31
CA GLY A 44 4.37 28.97 -9.26
C GLY A 44 5.08 28.45 -10.51
N LEU A 45 5.92 29.28 -11.14
CA LEU A 45 6.71 28.90 -12.31
C LEU A 45 7.69 27.77 -12.00
N HIS A 46 8.38 27.83 -10.86
CA HIS A 46 9.27 26.75 -10.44
C HIS A 46 8.54 25.42 -10.29
N LYS A 47 7.33 25.43 -9.69
CA LYS A 47 6.52 24.21 -9.57
C LYS A 47 6.06 23.65 -10.91
N LEU A 48 5.75 24.49 -11.89
CA LEU A 48 5.44 24.01 -13.25
C LEU A 48 6.65 23.31 -13.90
N VAL A 49 7.85 23.88 -13.75
CA VAL A 49 9.09 23.27 -14.26
C VAL A 49 9.40 21.95 -13.55
N GLU A 50 9.25 21.91 -12.23
CA GLU A 50 9.45 20.71 -11.42
C GLU A 50 8.46 19.59 -11.78
N THR A 51 7.18 19.91 -11.97
CA THR A 51 6.19 18.92 -12.41
C THR A 51 6.52 18.38 -13.80
N ARG A 52 6.98 19.23 -14.73
CA ARG A 52 7.43 18.76 -16.05
C ARG A 52 8.60 17.78 -15.96
N ALA A 53 9.61 18.09 -15.14
CA ALA A 53 10.74 17.20 -14.91
C ALA A 53 10.30 15.86 -14.28
N GLN A 54 9.35 15.89 -13.33
CA GLN A 54 8.79 14.66 -12.75
C GLN A 54 8.04 13.81 -13.79
N VAL A 55 7.28 14.43 -14.70
CA VAL A 55 6.62 13.73 -15.81
C VAL A 55 7.62 13.04 -16.73
N GLU A 56 8.74 13.71 -17.06
CA GLU A 56 9.81 13.09 -17.86
C GLU A 56 10.42 11.86 -17.16
N VAL A 57 10.70 11.96 -15.85
CA VAL A 57 11.20 10.82 -15.06
C VAL A 57 10.17 9.68 -15.03
N MET A 58 8.90 9.99 -14.78
CA MET A 58 7.81 9.00 -14.79
C MET A 58 7.67 8.31 -16.14
N GLY A 59 7.87 9.04 -17.25
CA GLY A 59 7.89 8.48 -18.60
C GLY A 59 8.99 7.43 -18.79
N THR A 60 10.22 7.72 -18.32
CA THR A 60 11.31 6.74 -18.36
C THR A 60 11.05 5.51 -17.49
N GLU A 61 10.46 5.70 -16.30
CA GLU A 61 10.11 4.59 -15.41
C GLU A 61 9.01 3.71 -16.00
N LEU A 62 8.00 4.33 -16.64
CA LEU A 62 6.91 3.63 -17.30
C LEU A 62 7.42 2.73 -18.42
N GLU A 63 8.34 3.23 -19.25
CA GLU A 63 8.90 2.44 -20.35
C GLU A 63 9.70 1.24 -19.83
N ARG A 64 10.54 1.45 -18.80
CA ARG A 64 11.23 0.37 -18.10
C ARG A 64 10.26 -0.66 -17.53
N LYS A 65 9.15 -0.23 -16.92
CA LYS A 65 8.13 -1.15 -16.37
C LYS A 65 7.46 -1.97 -17.47
N LYS A 66 7.11 -1.36 -18.61
CA LYS A 66 6.53 -2.08 -19.76
C LYS A 66 7.46 -3.16 -20.30
N GLU A 67 8.76 -2.88 -20.39
CA GLU A 67 9.74 -3.90 -20.81
C GLU A 67 9.79 -5.10 -19.85
N ILE A 68 9.78 -4.84 -18.54
CA ILE A 68 9.81 -5.91 -17.52
C ILE A 68 8.51 -6.73 -17.57
N VAL A 69 7.36 -6.07 -17.72
CA VAL A 69 6.07 -6.74 -17.92
C VAL A 69 6.13 -7.63 -19.15
N ALA A 70 6.65 -7.15 -20.28
CA ALA A 70 6.73 -7.92 -21.51
C ALA A 70 7.61 -9.17 -21.33
N LYS A 71 8.77 -9.03 -20.68
CA LYS A 71 9.65 -10.17 -20.33
C LYS A 71 8.96 -11.17 -19.40
N LYS A 72 8.24 -10.69 -18.38
CA LYS A 72 7.48 -11.57 -17.47
C LYS A 72 6.32 -12.28 -18.15
N GLN A 73 5.67 -11.60 -19.10
CA GLN A 73 4.61 -12.20 -19.91
C GLN A 73 5.16 -13.34 -20.78
N THR A 74 6.33 -13.18 -21.41
CA THR A 74 6.97 -14.27 -22.18
C THR A 74 7.41 -15.41 -21.26
N GLU A 75 8.03 -15.13 -20.11
CA GLU A 75 8.43 -16.16 -19.13
C GLU A 75 7.23 -16.99 -18.62
N CYS A 76 6.09 -16.34 -18.35
CA CYS A 76 4.87 -17.03 -17.96
C CYS A 76 4.33 -17.94 -19.08
N GLN A 77 4.39 -17.49 -20.34
CA GLN A 77 3.95 -18.29 -21.49
C GLN A 77 4.82 -19.53 -21.67
N ASP A 78 6.14 -19.38 -21.59
CA ASP A 78 7.09 -20.50 -21.70
C ASP A 78 6.89 -21.52 -20.58
N LEU A 79 6.72 -21.05 -19.34
CA LEU A 79 6.47 -21.93 -18.20
C LEU A 79 5.15 -22.68 -18.32
N LEU A 80 4.10 -22.04 -18.86
CA LEU A 80 2.82 -22.69 -19.10
C LEU A 80 2.94 -23.84 -20.10
N VAL A 81 3.72 -23.66 -21.18
CA VAL A 81 3.97 -24.73 -22.16
C VAL A 81 4.61 -25.94 -21.48
N VAL A 82 5.63 -25.72 -20.64
CA VAL A 82 6.30 -26.80 -19.87
C VAL A 82 5.34 -27.50 -18.91
N ILE A 83 4.47 -26.76 -18.23
CA ILE A 83 3.46 -27.34 -17.32
C ILE A 83 2.48 -28.22 -18.08
N VAL A 84 1.99 -27.77 -19.23
CA VAL A 84 1.05 -28.54 -20.06
C VAL A 84 1.68 -29.82 -20.56
N GLU A 85 2.92 -29.76 -21.06
CA GLU A 85 3.68 -30.93 -21.51
C GLU A 85 3.88 -31.94 -20.37
N LYS A 86 4.41 -31.50 -19.21
CA LYS A 86 4.63 -32.39 -18.06
C LYS A 86 3.34 -32.96 -17.49
N ARG A 87 2.24 -32.20 -17.54
CA ARG A 87 0.91 -32.68 -17.12
C ARG A 87 0.43 -33.83 -17.99
N SER A 88 0.58 -33.71 -19.30
CA SER A 88 0.20 -34.78 -20.23
C SER A 88 0.97 -36.07 -19.92
N VAL A 89 2.27 -35.98 -19.65
CA VAL A 89 3.11 -37.14 -19.29
C VAL A 89 2.67 -37.74 -17.94
N ALA A 90 2.41 -36.89 -16.94
CA ALA A 90 1.95 -37.33 -15.62
C ALA A 90 0.59 -38.05 -15.67
N ASP A 91 -0.36 -37.51 -16.45
CA ASP A 91 -1.70 -38.09 -16.60
C ASP A 91 -1.65 -39.46 -17.29
N GLU A 92 -0.78 -39.63 -18.28
CA GLU A 92 -0.58 -40.92 -18.95
C GLU A 92 0.07 -41.95 -18.02
N GLN A 93 1.12 -41.54 -17.29
CA GLN A 93 1.78 -42.43 -16.33
C GLN A 93 0.86 -42.80 -15.15
N LYS A 94 -0.03 -41.89 -14.74
CA LYS A 94 -1.06 -42.17 -13.73
C LYS A 94 -2.01 -43.27 -14.19
N LYS A 95 -2.53 -43.19 -15.42
CA LYS A 95 -3.41 -44.24 -15.98
C LYS A 95 -2.71 -45.60 -16.02
N GLN A 96 -1.44 -45.64 -16.39
CA GLN A 96 -0.66 -46.89 -16.41
C GLN A 96 -0.49 -47.48 -15.00
N VAL A 97 -0.12 -46.65 -14.01
CA VAL A 97 0.02 -47.09 -12.61
C VAL A 97 -1.31 -47.58 -12.03
N GLU A 98 -2.42 -46.90 -12.30
CA GLU A 98 -3.76 -47.35 -11.87
C GLU A 98 -4.14 -48.70 -12.51
N ALA A 99 -3.91 -48.87 -13.81
CA ALA A 99 -4.18 -50.13 -14.51
C ALA A 99 -3.30 -51.30 -14.02
N ASP A 100 -2.01 -51.04 -13.77
CA ASP A 100 -1.08 -52.04 -13.23
C ASP A 100 -1.42 -52.40 -11.78
N SER A 101 -1.81 -51.41 -10.96
CA SER A 101 -2.28 -51.62 -9.58
C SER A 101 -3.53 -52.51 -9.53
N ASP A 102 -4.52 -52.23 -10.39
CA ASP A 102 -5.75 -53.04 -10.47
C ASP A 102 -5.47 -54.48 -10.92
N ARG A 103 -4.51 -54.67 -11.85
CA ARG A 103 -4.09 -55.99 -12.30
C ARG A 103 -3.37 -56.75 -11.18
N ILE A 104 -2.41 -56.10 -10.51
CA ILE A 104 -1.65 -56.71 -9.41
C ILE A 104 -2.56 -57.07 -8.24
N SER A 105 -3.52 -56.20 -7.88
CA SER A 105 -4.49 -56.48 -6.82
C SER A 105 -5.33 -57.75 -7.08
N LYS A 106 -5.72 -58.00 -8.34
CA LYS A 106 -6.39 -59.25 -8.72
C LYS A 106 -5.47 -60.47 -8.55
N GLU A 107 -4.22 -60.35 -8.99
CA GLU A 107 -3.21 -61.42 -8.84
C GLU A 107 -2.86 -61.69 -7.35
N GLU A 108 -2.88 -60.66 -6.49
CA GLU A 108 -2.74 -60.81 -5.03
C GLU A 108 -3.88 -61.64 -4.43
N VAL A 109 -5.14 -61.35 -4.83
CA VAL A 109 -6.31 -62.12 -4.38
C VAL A 109 -6.22 -63.57 -4.84
N GLU A 110 -5.83 -63.83 -6.08
CA GLU A 110 -5.64 -65.19 -6.60
C GLU A 110 -4.52 -65.95 -5.87
N THR A 111 -3.40 -65.29 -5.59
CA THR A 111 -2.27 -65.89 -4.85
C THR A 111 -2.66 -66.18 -3.40
N LYS A 112 -3.47 -65.31 -2.78
CA LYS A 112 -3.99 -65.52 -1.42
C LYS A 112 -4.94 -66.72 -1.35
N ILE A 113 -5.84 -66.88 -2.33
CA ILE A 113 -6.72 -68.05 -2.43
C ILE A 113 -5.88 -69.32 -2.59
N LEU A 114 -4.85 -69.32 -3.45
CA LEU A 114 -3.95 -70.45 -3.64
C LEU A 114 -3.18 -70.81 -2.36
N SER A 115 -2.76 -69.81 -1.57
CA SER A 115 -2.13 -70.00 -0.27
C SER A 115 -3.10 -70.62 0.74
N GLU A 116 -4.33 -70.10 0.84
CA GLU A 116 -5.35 -70.63 1.74
C GLU A 116 -5.74 -72.06 1.38
N ASP A 117 -5.86 -72.38 0.08
CA ASP A 117 -6.12 -73.73 -0.40
C ASP A 117 -4.97 -74.71 -0.06
N ALA A 118 -3.71 -74.32 -0.28
CA ALA A 118 -2.55 -75.14 0.07
C ALA A 118 -2.44 -75.38 1.59
N ARG A 119 -2.75 -74.36 2.42
CA ARG A 119 -2.78 -74.49 3.89
C ARG A 119 -3.93 -75.34 4.38
N ARG A 120 -5.12 -75.18 3.81
CA ARG A 120 -6.32 -75.95 4.18
C ARG A 120 -6.14 -77.44 3.90
N ASP A 121 -5.55 -77.78 2.77
CA ASP A 121 -5.30 -79.19 2.44
C ASP A 121 -4.22 -79.81 3.32
N LEU A 122 -3.14 -79.08 3.62
CA LEU A 122 -2.11 -79.54 4.57
C LEU A 122 -2.66 -79.73 6.00
N ALA A 123 -3.57 -78.85 6.43
CA ALA A 123 -4.19 -78.91 7.76
C ALA A 123 -5.05 -80.17 7.97
N LYS A 124 -5.48 -80.87 6.91
CA LYS A 124 -6.26 -82.12 7.04
C LYS A 124 -5.45 -83.27 7.66
N ALA A 125 -4.14 -83.31 7.42
CA ALA A 125 -3.27 -84.38 7.91
C ALA A 125 -2.54 -84.05 9.23
N MET A 126 -2.49 -82.77 9.61
CA MET A 126 -1.80 -82.32 10.83
C MET A 126 -2.37 -82.92 12.13
N PRO A 127 -3.70 -83.00 12.35
CA PRO A 127 -4.26 -83.54 13.59
C PRO A 127 -3.93 -85.02 13.82
N ALA A 128 -3.92 -85.81 12.74
CA ALA A 128 -3.59 -87.23 12.82
C ALA A 128 -2.11 -87.46 13.12
N LEU A 129 -1.24 -86.62 12.57
CA LEU A 129 0.20 -86.63 12.82
C LEU A 129 0.52 -86.19 14.25
N GLU A 130 -0.07 -85.10 14.73
CA GLU A 130 0.11 -84.61 16.10
C GLU A 130 -0.37 -85.63 17.14
N ALA A 131 -1.53 -86.26 16.92
CA ALA A 131 -2.04 -87.32 17.78
C ALA A 131 -1.11 -88.55 17.83
N ALA A 132 -0.48 -88.90 16.71
CA ALA A 132 0.48 -90.00 16.66
C ALA A 132 1.81 -89.66 17.35
N ILE A 133 2.31 -88.43 17.22
CA ILE A 133 3.52 -87.97 17.91
C ILE A 133 3.29 -87.92 19.43
N ASP A 134 2.14 -87.41 19.89
CA ASP A 134 1.76 -87.41 21.31
C ASP A 134 1.63 -88.86 21.87
N ALA A 135 1.08 -89.78 21.08
CA ALA A 135 1.04 -91.20 21.44
C ALA A 135 2.44 -91.82 21.56
N LEU A 136 3.41 -91.40 20.74
CA LEU A 136 4.81 -91.81 20.83
C LEU A 136 5.57 -91.11 21.98
N GLU A 137 5.20 -89.89 22.36
CA GLU A 137 5.76 -89.19 23.52
C GLU A 137 5.44 -89.89 24.84
N LYS A 138 4.26 -90.50 24.92
CA LYS A 138 3.80 -91.29 26.07
C LYS A 138 4.44 -92.68 26.19
N LEU A 139 5.33 -93.07 25.26
CA LEU A 139 6.11 -94.30 25.34
C LEU A 139 7.44 -94.08 26.07
N ASP A 140 7.70 -94.91 27.07
CA ASP A 140 8.97 -94.94 27.82
C ASP A 140 9.89 -96.09 27.35
N LYS A 141 11.17 -96.05 27.77
CA LYS A 141 12.16 -97.08 27.40
C LYS A 141 11.75 -98.50 27.82
N LYS A 142 10.89 -98.63 28.84
CA LYS A 142 10.35 -99.92 29.32
C LYS A 142 9.34 -100.51 28.34
N SER A 143 8.44 -99.69 27.78
CA SER A 143 7.45 -100.10 26.79
C SER A 143 8.09 -100.66 25.50
N VAL A 144 9.27 -100.15 25.11
CA VAL A 144 10.05 -100.68 23.97
C VAL A 144 10.79 -101.97 24.35
N ALA A 145 11.25 -102.09 25.59
CA ALA A 145 11.88 -103.30 26.10
C ALA A 145 10.91 -104.50 26.15
N GLU A 146 9.62 -104.26 26.38
CA GLU A 146 8.57 -105.29 26.32
C GLU A 146 8.41 -105.89 24.92
N VAL A 147 8.39 -105.04 23.88
CA VAL A 147 8.32 -105.50 22.48
C VAL A 147 9.62 -106.22 22.07
N LYS A 148 10.76 -105.83 22.64
CA LYS A 148 12.07 -106.47 22.45
C LYS A 148 12.16 -107.86 23.10
N ALA A 149 11.45 -108.12 24.19
CA ALA A 149 11.54 -109.36 24.97
C ALA A 149 10.82 -110.57 24.33
N TYR A 150 10.05 -110.38 23.25
CA TYR A 150 9.37 -111.48 22.56
C TYR A 150 10.36 -112.44 21.87
N THR A 151 10.41 -113.69 22.34
CA THR A 151 11.10 -114.82 21.68
C THR A 151 10.33 -115.36 20.48
N LYS A 152 8.98 -115.33 20.52
CA LYS A 152 8.08 -115.56 19.39
C LYS A 152 6.96 -114.52 19.41
N PRO A 153 7.11 -113.37 18.71
CA PRO A 153 6.17 -112.26 18.77
C PRO A 153 4.79 -112.60 18.16
N PRO A 154 3.69 -112.02 18.67
CA PRO A 154 2.38 -112.07 18.02
C PRO A 154 2.43 -111.49 16.60
N ASP A 155 1.66 -112.07 15.67
CA ASP A 155 1.67 -111.70 14.25
C ASP A 155 1.41 -110.20 14.01
N LEU A 156 0.51 -109.60 14.79
CA LEU A 156 0.23 -108.16 14.73
C LEU A 156 1.44 -107.29 15.11
N VAL A 157 2.25 -107.71 16.08
CA VAL A 157 3.48 -106.98 16.50
C VAL A 157 4.57 -107.11 15.42
N VAL A 158 4.67 -108.26 14.77
CA VAL A 158 5.57 -108.47 13.62
C VAL A 158 5.17 -107.59 12.45
N LYS A 159 3.88 -107.53 12.13
CA LYS A 159 3.33 -106.65 11.09
C LYS A 159 3.58 -105.16 11.40
N THR A 160 3.38 -104.72 12.66
CA THR A 160 3.66 -103.33 13.05
C THR A 160 5.12 -102.98 12.88
N MET A 161 6.02 -103.83 13.36
CA MET A 161 7.45 -103.57 13.24
C MET A 161 7.93 -103.62 11.80
N ALA A 162 7.39 -104.53 10.97
CA ALA A 162 7.65 -104.54 9.53
C ALA A 162 7.17 -103.25 8.85
N ALA A 163 6.01 -102.71 9.23
CA ALA A 163 5.48 -101.47 8.71
C ALA A 163 6.31 -100.24 9.16
N VAL A 164 6.76 -100.18 10.42
CA VAL A 164 7.69 -99.15 10.91
C VAL A 164 9.03 -99.19 10.19
N MET A 165 9.61 -100.38 10.01
CA MET A 165 10.85 -100.55 9.23
C MET A 165 10.67 -100.12 7.78
N THR A 166 9.48 -100.33 7.21
CA THR A 166 9.14 -99.88 5.85
C THR A 166 9.12 -98.35 5.77
N VAL A 167 8.50 -97.65 6.74
CA VAL A 167 8.52 -96.18 6.81
C VAL A 167 9.94 -95.62 6.90
N MET A 168 10.81 -96.29 7.67
CA MET A 168 12.22 -95.91 7.82
C MET A 168 13.12 -96.36 6.65
N GLU A 169 12.55 -96.90 5.57
CA GLU A 169 13.24 -97.43 4.39
C GLU A 169 14.26 -98.56 4.68
N LYS A 170 14.02 -99.35 5.74
CA LYS A 170 14.81 -100.51 6.14
C LYS A 170 14.14 -101.82 5.71
N THR A 171 14.87 -102.93 5.73
CA THR A 171 14.31 -104.24 5.34
C THR A 171 13.18 -104.64 6.30
N PRO A 172 11.96 -104.96 5.80
CA PRO A 172 10.79 -105.26 6.63
C PRO A 172 10.84 -106.69 7.17
N SER A 173 11.83 -106.98 8.02
CA SER A 173 12.01 -108.28 8.67
C SER A 173 12.06 -108.11 10.19
N TRP A 174 11.57 -109.10 10.95
CA TRP A 174 11.67 -109.09 12.41
C TRP A 174 13.12 -109.05 12.89
N ALA A 175 14.04 -109.68 12.16
CA ALA A 175 15.47 -109.64 12.45
C ALA A 175 16.01 -108.20 12.40
N GLN A 176 15.66 -107.44 11.35
CA GLN A 176 16.05 -106.03 11.22
C GLN A 176 15.35 -105.15 12.25
N ALA A 177 14.06 -105.38 12.51
CA ALA A 177 13.32 -104.64 13.54
C ALA A 177 13.94 -104.82 14.94
N LYS A 178 14.47 -106.02 15.24
CA LYS A 178 15.15 -106.30 16.51
C LYS A 178 16.49 -105.58 16.64
N VAL A 179 17.21 -105.37 15.53
CA VAL A 179 18.44 -104.55 15.48
C VAL A 179 18.11 -103.09 15.79
N GLU A 180 17.05 -102.54 15.21
CA GLU A 180 16.63 -101.16 15.46
C GLU A 180 16.02 -100.96 16.85
N LEU A 181 15.24 -101.91 17.37
CA LEU A 181 14.76 -101.87 18.75
C LEU A 181 15.88 -102.01 19.80
N ASN A 182 17.08 -102.47 19.40
CA ASN A 182 18.27 -102.49 20.25
C ASN A 182 19.00 -101.13 20.28
N ASP A 183 18.71 -100.23 19.35
CA ASP A 183 19.30 -98.89 19.32
C ASP A 183 18.62 -97.99 20.38
N PRO A 184 19.36 -97.47 21.38
CA PRO A 184 18.79 -96.59 22.39
C PRO A 184 18.20 -95.28 21.84
N SER A 185 18.52 -94.92 20.59
CA SER A 185 18.01 -93.73 19.88
C SER A 185 16.79 -93.99 19.00
N PHE A 186 16.28 -95.23 18.94
CA PHE A 186 15.17 -95.62 18.06
C PHE A 186 13.92 -94.74 18.20
N LEU A 187 13.43 -94.52 19.42
CA LEU A 187 12.26 -93.66 19.65
C LEU A 187 12.51 -92.21 19.22
N THR A 188 13.73 -91.69 19.40
CA THR A 188 14.11 -90.35 18.96
C THR A 188 14.12 -90.25 17.43
N LYS A 189 14.59 -91.29 16.74
CA LYS A 189 14.59 -91.37 15.27
C LYS A 189 13.17 -91.46 14.69
N VAL A 190 12.27 -92.17 15.36
CA VAL A 190 10.85 -92.28 14.94
C VAL A 190 10.10 -90.96 15.18
N LYS A 191 10.34 -90.28 16.32
CA LYS A 191 9.72 -88.98 16.63
C LYS A 191 10.17 -87.86 15.71
N ASN A 192 11.47 -87.81 15.41
CA ASN A 192 12.07 -86.76 14.57
C ASN A 192 12.22 -87.20 13.11
N PHE A 193 11.45 -88.19 12.68
CA PHE A 193 11.50 -88.68 11.31
C PHE A 193 11.07 -87.57 10.33
N ASP A 194 11.80 -87.45 9.22
CA ASP A 194 11.47 -86.48 8.18
C ASP A 194 10.23 -86.93 7.40
N LYS A 195 9.09 -86.53 7.92
CA LYS A 195 7.75 -86.78 7.39
C LYS A 195 7.54 -86.24 5.96
N ASP A 196 8.37 -85.30 5.52
CA ASP A 196 8.31 -84.70 4.17
C ASP A 196 9.11 -85.53 3.14
N SER A 197 9.98 -86.46 3.57
CA SER A 197 10.91 -87.22 2.72
C SER A 197 10.43 -88.64 2.36
N ILE A 198 9.17 -89.01 2.65
CA ILE A 198 8.66 -90.37 2.37
C ILE A 198 8.52 -90.58 0.84
N SER A 199 9.26 -91.55 0.28
CA SER A 199 9.21 -91.84 -1.15
C SER A 199 7.92 -92.57 -1.60
N ASN A 200 7.51 -92.39 -2.86
CA ASN A 200 6.34 -93.06 -3.44
C ASN A 200 6.40 -94.60 -3.36
N ASN A 201 7.61 -95.18 -3.41
CA ASN A 201 7.81 -96.62 -3.25
C ASN A 201 7.57 -97.08 -1.81
N THR A 202 7.95 -96.25 -0.84
CA THR A 202 7.73 -96.51 0.58
C THR A 202 6.25 -96.37 0.93
N LEU A 203 5.55 -95.35 0.40
CA LEU A 203 4.11 -95.16 0.58
C LEU A 203 3.28 -96.36 0.09
N LYS A 204 3.52 -96.83 -1.14
CA LYS A 204 2.84 -98.01 -1.72
C LYS A 204 3.10 -99.30 -0.92
N LYS A 205 4.24 -99.41 -0.25
CA LYS A 205 4.56 -100.55 0.61
C LYS A 205 3.83 -100.44 1.95
N ILE A 206 3.73 -99.25 2.53
CA ILE A 206 2.98 -98.99 3.77
C ILE A 206 1.48 -99.21 3.55
N GLU A 207 0.95 -98.76 2.41
CA GLU A 207 -0.46 -98.92 2.01
C GLU A 207 -0.92 -100.38 1.99
N LYS A 208 -0.01 -101.33 1.68
CA LYS A 208 -0.30 -102.77 1.74
C LYS A 208 -0.52 -103.28 3.16
N PHE A 209 0.07 -102.63 4.17
CA PHE A 209 -0.11 -102.98 5.58
C PHE A 209 -1.35 -102.30 6.17
N THR A 210 -1.59 -101.03 5.83
CA THR A 210 -2.66 -100.22 6.42
C THR A 210 -4.05 -100.46 5.82
N LYS A 211 -4.14 -101.02 4.60
CA LYS A 211 -5.40 -101.52 4.02
C LYS A 211 -5.91 -102.82 4.65
N ASP A 212 -5.07 -103.56 5.38
CA ASP A 212 -5.48 -104.78 6.09
C ASP A 212 -6.36 -104.37 7.30
N PRO A 213 -7.66 -104.74 7.37
CA PRO A 213 -8.55 -104.38 8.47
C PRO A 213 -8.10 -104.93 9.84
N THR A 214 -7.26 -105.96 9.83
CA THR A 214 -6.66 -106.52 11.05
C THR A 214 -5.57 -105.61 11.63
N PHE A 215 -4.98 -104.73 10.82
CA PHE A 215 -3.89 -103.81 11.17
C PHE A 215 -4.39 -102.39 11.52
N ALA A 216 -5.46 -102.30 12.31
CA ALA A 216 -5.96 -101.02 12.82
C ALA A 216 -5.26 -100.63 14.14
N PRO A 217 -4.96 -99.33 14.39
CA PRO A 217 -4.31 -98.88 15.62
C PRO A 217 -5.01 -99.39 16.90
N ASN A 218 -6.34 -99.41 16.91
CA ASN A 218 -7.15 -99.91 18.04
C ASN A 218 -7.03 -101.43 18.28
N ASN A 219 -6.76 -102.22 17.23
CA ASN A 219 -6.61 -103.67 17.34
C ASN A 219 -5.21 -104.04 17.83
N VAL A 220 -4.19 -103.32 17.37
CA VAL A 220 -2.79 -103.52 17.82
C VAL A 220 -2.59 -103.04 19.26
N LEU A 221 -3.26 -101.96 19.68
CA LEU A 221 -3.21 -101.45 21.05
C LEU A 221 -3.66 -102.48 22.10
N LYS A 222 -4.61 -103.36 21.76
CA LYS A 222 -5.10 -104.44 22.64
C LYS A 222 -4.07 -105.55 22.88
N VAL A 223 -3.10 -105.70 21.97
CA VAL A 223 -2.05 -106.73 22.03
C VAL A 223 -0.77 -106.16 22.65
N SER A 224 -0.39 -104.94 22.30
CA SER A 224 0.74 -104.23 22.89
C SER A 224 0.55 -102.72 22.76
N ARG A 225 0.71 -102.01 23.88
CA ARG A 225 0.59 -100.55 23.92
C ARG A 225 1.66 -99.86 23.06
N ALA A 226 2.89 -100.36 23.10
CA ALA A 226 4.00 -99.84 22.29
C ALA A 226 3.81 -100.10 20.79
N ALA A 227 3.34 -101.31 20.43
CA ALA A 227 3.00 -101.60 19.04
C ALA A 227 1.79 -100.79 18.55
N GLY A 228 0.80 -100.51 19.41
CA GLY A 228 -0.36 -99.69 19.05
C GLY A 228 0.00 -98.23 18.73
N ALA A 229 0.88 -97.61 19.53
CA ALA A 229 1.37 -96.26 19.27
C ALA A 229 2.26 -96.18 18.01
N LEU A 230 3.11 -97.18 17.78
CA LEU A 230 3.89 -97.29 16.54
C LEU A 230 3.00 -97.54 15.31
N CYS A 231 1.92 -98.32 15.45
CA CYS A 231 0.92 -98.52 14.41
C CYS A 231 0.18 -97.22 14.07
N MET A 232 -0.26 -96.46 15.08
CA MET A 232 -0.87 -95.15 14.91
C MET A 232 0.05 -94.16 14.18
N TRP A 233 1.34 -94.19 14.49
CA TRP A 233 2.36 -93.41 13.80
C TRP A 233 2.55 -93.81 12.34
N VAL A 234 2.57 -95.10 12.00
CA VAL A 234 2.62 -95.55 10.60
C VAL A 234 1.40 -95.08 9.81
N HIS A 235 0.20 -95.19 10.37
CA HIS A 235 -1.05 -94.72 9.74
C HIS A 235 -1.05 -93.18 9.57
N ALA A 236 -0.57 -92.44 10.56
CA ALA A 236 -0.47 -90.98 10.47
C ALA A 236 0.61 -90.52 9.47
N MET A 237 1.73 -91.22 9.38
CA MET A 237 2.79 -90.96 8.40
C MET A 237 2.33 -91.24 6.97
N GLN A 238 1.51 -92.27 6.76
CA GLN A 238 0.88 -92.50 5.46
C GLN A 238 -0.10 -91.38 5.09
N MET A 239 -1.04 -91.04 5.98
CA MET A 239 -2.01 -89.96 5.70
C MET A 239 -1.31 -88.62 5.45
N TYR A 240 -0.24 -88.31 6.20
CA TYR A 240 0.57 -87.12 5.98
C TYR A 240 1.26 -87.16 4.61
N ALA A 241 1.91 -88.27 4.24
CA ALA A 241 2.60 -88.39 2.97
C ALA A 241 1.64 -88.38 1.75
N GLU A 242 0.43 -88.92 1.88
CA GLU A 242 -0.61 -88.83 0.84
C GLU A 242 -1.08 -87.39 0.62
N VAL A 243 -1.42 -86.68 1.71
CA VAL A 243 -1.85 -85.27 1.65
C VAL A 243 -0.69 -84.36 1.22
N TYR A 244 0.53 -84.61 1.69
CA TYR A 244 1.72 -83.85 1.31
C TYR A 244 1.97 -83.92 -0.20
N ARG A 245 1.74 -85.08 -0.83
CA ARG A 245 1.87 -85.26 -2.28
C ARG A 245 0.86 -84.45 -3.09
N GLU A 246 -0.35 -84.25 -2.57
CA GLU A 246 -1.37 -83.41 -3.21
C GLU A 246 -1.08 -81.91 -3.01
N VAL A 247 -0.42 -81.56 -1.90
CA VAL A 247 -0.08 -80.19 -1.53
C VAL A 247 1.25 -79.71 -2.13
N GLU A 248 2.20 -80.60 -2.42
CA GLU A 248 3.52 -80.26 -2.98
C GLU A 248 3.42 -79.47 -4.31
N PRO A 249 2.64 -79.89 -5.33
CA PRO A 249 2.46 -79.09 -6.54
C PRO A 249 1.82 -77.73 -6.27
N LYS A 250 0.90 -77.64 -5.29
CA LYS A 250 0.24 -76.39 -4.90
C LYS A 250 1.22 -75.43 -4.21
N ARG A 251 2.14 -75.94 -3.38
CA ARG A 251 3.21 -75.16 -2.74
C ARG A 251 4.24 -74.65 -3.74
N LEU A 252 4.61 -75.46 -4.74
CA LEU A 252 5.50 -75.01 -5.81
C LEU A 252 4.84 -73.92 -6.67
N ARG A 253 3.57 -74.11 -7.05
CA ARG A 253 2.79 -73.11 -7.78
C ARG A 253 2.61 -71.82 -6.98
N LEU A 254 2.38 -71.94 -5.67
CA LEU A 254 2.31 -70.80 -4.75
C LEU A 254 3.64 -70.04 -4.70
N ARG A 255 4.77 -70.73 -4.51
CA ARG A 255 6.09 -70.09 -4.47
C ARG A 255 6.40 -69.32 -5.75
N LEU A 256 6.12 -69.92 -6.92
CA LEU A 256 6.33 -69.26 -8.21
C LEU A 256 5.40 -68.05 -8.40
N ALA A 257 4.15 -68.14 -7.93
CA ALA A 257 3.20 -67.03 -7.98
C ALA A 257 3.62 -65.90 -7.03
N GLU A 258 4.08 -66.22 -5.80
CA GLU A 258 4.60 -65.26 -4.82
C GLU A 258 5.86 -64.53 -5.34
N GLU A 259 6.82 -65.25 -5.94
CA GLU A 259 8.02 -64.63 -6.53
C GLU A 259 7.69 -63.70 -7.72
N GLN A 260 6.70 -64.07 -8.54
CA GLN A 260 6.25 -63.21 -9.65
C GLN A 260 5.48 -61.99 -9.15
N LEU A 261 4.65 -62.17 -8.14
CA LEU A 261 3.87 -61.12 -7.51
C LEU A 261 4.78 -60.09 -6.83
N GLU A 262 5.81 -60.56 -6.10
CA GLU A 262 6.79 -59.70 -5.43
C GLU A 262 7.51 -58.80 -6.44
N LYS A 263 7.98 -59.35 -7.57
CA LYS A 263 8.61 -58.55 -8.64
C LYS A 263 7.66 -57.48 -9.18
N LYS A 264 6.41 -57.85 -9.49
CA LYS A 264 5.40 -56.91 -9.99
C LYS A 264 5.05 -55.83 -8.95
N GLN A 265 4.97 -56.17 -7.67
CA GLN A 265 4.76 -55.23 -6.58
C GLN A 265 5.94 -54.24 -6.44
N MET A 266 7.18 -54.72 -6.58
CA MET A 266 8.36 -53.83 -6.60
C MET A 266 8.34 -52.87 -7.79
N ASP A 267 8.00 -53.35 -8.98
CA ASP A 267 7.89 -52.53 -10.19
C ASP A 267 6.76 -51.49 -10.06
N LEU A 268 5.62 -51.88 -9.49
CA LEU A 268 4.50 -50.98 -9.19
C LEU A 268 4.92 -49.89 -8.21
N LEU A 269 5.64 -50.26 -7.13
CA LEU A 269 6.12 -49.32 -6.14
C LEU A 269 7.10 -48.31 -6.75
N ALA A 270 8.04 -48.77 -7.59
CA ALA A 270 8.96 -47.90 -8.31
C ALA A 270 8.23 -46.95 -9.29
N SER A 271 7.22 -47.44 -10.02
CA SER A 271 6.42 -46.61 -10.93
C SER A 271 5.52 -45.60 -10.18
N THR A 272 4.97 -46.00 -9.03
CA THR A 272 4.18 -45.13 -8.14
C THR A 272 5.05 -44.02 -7.55
N GLN A 273 6.27 -44.34 -7.12
CA GLN A 273 7.21 -43.33 -6.62
C GLN A 273 7.62 -42.34 -7.71
N ARG A 274 7.90 -42.82 -8.93
CA ARG A 274 8.15 -41.94 -10.09
C ARG A 274 6.96 -41.01 -10.38
N LEU A 275 5.74 -41.53 -10.31
CA LEU A 275 4.53 -40.73 -10.49
C LEU A 275 4.42 -39.64 -9.42
N GLN A 276 4.70 -39.97 -8.17
CA GLN A 276 4.70 -39.02 -7.06
C GLN A 276 5.73 -37.90 -7.26
N ASP A 277 6.96 -38.23 -7.67
CA ASP A 277 8.00 -37.24 -7.98
C ASP A 277 7.59 -36.29 -9.10
N ILE A 278 6.97 -36.82 -10.17
CA ILE A 278 6.46 -36.01 -11.28
C ILE A 278 5.33 -35.09 -10.80
N GLN A 279 4.39 -35.60 -10.01
CA GLN A 279 3.29 -34.81 -9.45
C GLN A 279 3.78 -33.69 -8.54
N GLN A 280 4.78 -33.96 -7.69
CA GLN A 280 5.38 -32.95 -6.82
C GLN A 280 6.04 -31.83 -7.65
N ARG A 281 6.87 -32.20 -8.65
CA ARG A 281 7.49 -31.21 -9.55
C ARG A 281 6.47 -30.40 -10.32
N LEU A 282 5.34 -31.00 -10.67
CA LEU A 282 4.27 -30.32 -11.39
C LEU A 282 3.56 -29.30 -10.50
N GLU A 283 3.39 -29.61 -9.21
CA GLU A 283 2.86 -28.67 -8.23
C GLU A 283 3.82 -27.50 -7.98
N GLU A 284 5.12 -27.77 -7.85
CA GLU A 284 6.15 -26.73 -7.75
C GLU A 284 6.14 -25.79 -8.97
N LEU A 285 5.99 -26.33 -10.19
CA LEU A 285 5.91 -25.53 -11.41
C LEU A 285 4.62 -24.69 -11.46
N LYS A 286 3.48 -25.24 -11.03
CA LYS A 286 2.23 -24.48 -10.91
C LYS A 286 2.36 -23.33 -9.91
N ASP A 287 2.99 -23.57 -8.77
CA ASP A 287 3.22 -22.53 -7.76
C ASP A 287 4.12 -21.42 -8.30
N GLN A 288 5.20 -21.78 -9.01
CA GLN A 288 6.06 -20.81 -9.70
C GLN A 288 5.30 -20.01 -10.76
N TYR A 289 4.42 -20.66 -11.53
CA TYR A 289 3.59 -19.99 -12.53
C TYR A 289 2.59 -19.02 -11.90
N ASN A 290 1.89 -19.46 -10.85
CA ASN A 290 0.95 -18.63 -10.11
C ASN A 290 1.65 -17.42 -9.47
N ALA A 291 2.83 -17.63 -8.89
CA ALA A 291 3.65 -16.54 -8.36
C ALA A 291 4.09 -15.57 -9.47
N SER A 292 4.56 -16.08 -10.61
CA SER A 292 4.97 -15.24 -11.75
C SER A 292 3.80 -14.42 -12.31
N ILE A 293 2.62 -15.02 -12.45
CA ILE A 293 1.39 -14.28 -12.84
C ILE A 293 1.07 -13.16 -11.86
N ARG A 294 1.09 -13.44 -10.54
CA ARG A 294 0.83 -12.39 -9.54
C ARG A 294 1.80 -11.23 -9.68
N THR A 295 3.10 -11.51 -9.79
CA THR A 295 4.10 -10.45 -9.98
C THR A 295 3.89 -9.67 -11.28
N LYS A 296 3.48 -10.35 -12.37
CA LYS A 296 3.19 -9.71 -13.65
C LYS A 296 1.96 -8.79 -13.55
N ASP A 297 0.90 -9.25 -12.90
CA ASP A 297 -0.33 -8.48 -12.73
C ASP A 297 -0.11 -7.28 -11.79
N GLU A 298 0.69 -7.43 -10.73
CA GLU A 298 1.13 -6.32 -9.86
C GLU A 298 1.95 -5.28 -10.63
N LEU A 299 2.91 -5.73 -11.45
CA LEU A 299 3.72 -4.84 -12.30
C LEU A 299 2.85 -4.11 -13.34
N ASN A 300 1.88 -4.79 -13.94
CA ASN A 300 0.91 -4.19 -14.85
C ASN A 300 0.05 -3.15 -14.17
N ALA A 301 -0.50 -3.45 -12.99
CA ALA A 301 -1.30 -2.50 -12.23
C ALA A 301 -0.48 -1.25 -11.88
N SER A 302 0.78 -1.43 -11.46
CA SER A 302 1.69 -0.32 -11.18
C SER A 302 2.03 0.50 -12.43
N ALA A 303 2.17 -0.14 -13.60
CA ALA A 303 2.42 0.55 -14.87
C ALA A 303 1.20 1.37 -15.32
N GLU A 304 -0.02 0.82 -15.23
CA GLU A 304 -1.24 1.55 -15.57
C GLU A 304 -1.52 2.70 -14.61
N GLU A 305 -1.26 2.54 -13.30
CA GLU A 305 -1.37 3.63 -12.34
C GLU A 305 -0.38 4.76 -12.68
N LEU A 306 0.87 4.41 -13.01
CA LEU A 306 1.90 5.37 -13.39
C LEU A 306 1.52 6.12 -14.68
N LYS A 307 1.01 5.40 -15.68
CA LYS A 307 0.51 5.97 -16.94
C LYS A 307 -0.63 6.95 -16.68
N LEU A 308 -1.62 6.58 -15.87
CA LEU A 308 -2.74 7.46 -15.53
C LEU A 308 -2.29 8.71 -14.79
N LYS A 309 -1.32 8.58 -13.86
CA LYS A 309 -0.72 9.74 -13.19
C LYS A 309 0.01 10.65 -14.17
N MET A 310 0.75 10.08 -15.13
CA MET A 310 1.47 10.82 -16.16
C MET A 310 0.50 11.58 -17.08
N GLU A 311 -0.54 10.93 -17.60
CA GLU A 311 -1.57 11.56 -18.46
C GLU A 311 -2.26 12.74 -17.75
N ARG A 312 -2.58 12.59 -16.46
CA ARG A 312 -3.16 13.66 -15.65
C ARG A 312 -2.19 14.83 -15.48
N ALA A 313 -0.92 14.54 -15.23
CA ALA A 313 0.11 15.57 -15.07
C ALA A 313 0.40 16.31 -16.39
N GLU A 314 0.45 15.60 -17.51
CA GLU A 314 0.57 16.19 -18.85
C GLU A 314 -0.64 17.09 -19.17
N SER A 315 -1.86 16.62 -18.90
CA SER A 315 -3.06 17.43 -19.09
C SER A 315 -3.04 18.69 -18.22
N LEU A 316 -2.54 18.61 -16.98
CA LEU A 316 -2.41 19.76 -16.09
C LEU A 316 -1.37 20.76 -16.63
N ILE A 317 -0.20 20.29 -17.06
CA ILE A 317 0.85 21.12 -17.65
C ILE A 317 0.34 21.81 -18.92
N ALA A 318 -0.35 21.07 -19.80
CA ALA A 318 -0.92 21.62 -21.03
C ALA A 318 -1.98 22.68 -20.72
N GLY A 319 -2.88 22.43 -19.75
CA GLY A 319 -3.89 23.40 -19.33
C GLY A 319 -3.30 24.67 -18.71
N LEU A 320 -2.12 24.58 -18.09
CA LEU A 320 -1.40 25.70 -17.47
C LEU A 320 -0.39 26.37 -18.41
N ALA A 321 -0.20 25.90 -19.64
CA ALA A 321 0.81 26.44 -20.56
C ALA A 321 0.58 27.93 -20.86
N GLY A 322 -0.67 28.33 -21.15
CA GLY A 322 -1.01 29.74 -21.37
C GLY A 322 -0.90 30.58 -20.09
N GLU A 323 -1.12 29.98 -18.92
CA GLU A 323 -0.94 30.67 -17.63
C GLU A 323 0.54 30.89 -17.31
N ARG A 324 1.40 29.91 -17.63
CA ARG A 324 2.85 30.01 -17.50
C ARG A 324 3.40 31.21 -18.28
N ASP A 325 3.02 31.36 -19.55
CA ASP A 325 3.49 32.47 -20.39
C ASP A 325 3.04 33.82 -19.80
N ARG A 326 1.81 33.90 -19.31
CA ARG A 326 1.29 35.09 -18.60
C ARG A 326 2.05 35.39 -17.32
N TRP A 327 2.39 34.37 -16.53
CA TRP A 327 3.18 34.52 -15.31
C TRP A 327 4.61 34.95 -15.59
N GLU A 328 5.25 34.45 -16.65
CA GLU A 328 6.59 34.86 -17.07
C GLU A 328 6.63 36.35 -17.44
N ILE A 329 5.65 36.80 -18.25
CA ILE A 329 5.51 38.23 -18.59
C ILE A 329 5.25 39.07 -17.34
N SER A 330 4.32 38.63 -16.47
CA SER A 330 3.97 39.34 -15.24
C SER A 330 5.14 39.41 -14.25
N LEU A 331 5.96 38.36 -14.17
CA LEU A 331 7.15 38.30 -13.34
C LEU A 331 8.21 39.27 -13.85
N ALA A 332 8.46 39.30 -15.16
CA ALA A 332 9.38 40.25 -15.78
C ALA A 332 8.96 41.70 -15.48
N GLN A 333 7.69 42.03 -15.74
CA GLN A 333 7.14 43.37 -15.47
C GLN A 333 7.19 43.73 -13.98
N SER A 334 6.87 42.80 -13.08
CA SER A 334 6.88 43.04 -11.64
C SER A 334 8.31 43.21 -11.11
N THR A 335 9.28 42.49 -11.70
CA THR A 335 10.70 42.63 -11.36
C THR A 335 11.26 43.98 -11.82
N GLU A 336 10.85 44.46 -13.00
CA GLU A 336 11.18 45.81 -13.46
C GLU A 336 10.56 46.89 -12.56
N LYS A 337 9.28 46.73 -12.20
CA LYS A 337 8.61 47.62 -11.23
C LYS A 337 9.35 47.66 -9.89
N LEU A 338 9.77 46.50 -9.37
CA LEU A 338 10.53 46.41 -8.12
C LEU A 338 11.82 47.23 -8.18
N LYS A 339 12.52 47.20 -9.32
CA LYS A 339 13.73 48.01 -9.54
C LYS A 339 13.42 49.50 -9.59
N ALA A 340 12.28 49.90 -10.16
CA ALA A 340 11.86 51.29 -10.31
C ALA A 340 11.24 51.93 -9.05
N LEU A 341 10.88 51.13 -8.04
CA LEU A 341 10.23 51.61 -6.81
C LEU A 341 10.95 52.77 -6.10
N PRO A 342 12.29 52.83 -5.99
CA PRO A 342 12.94 53.93 -5.28
C PRO A 342 12.56 55.31 -5.85
N GLY A 343 12.57 55.48 -7.16
CA GLY A 343 12.18 56.74 -7.79
C GLY A 343 10.66 56.94 -7.83
N ASP A 344 9.89 55.88 -8.14
CA ASP A 344 8.43 55.96 -8.21
C ASP A 344 7.81 56.35 -6.85
N CYS A 345 8.28 55.73 -5.76
CA CYS A 345 7.86 56.07 -4.40
C CYS A 345 8.26 57.51 -4.01
N LEU A 346 9.41 57.99 -4.47
CA LEU A 346 9.87 59.35 -4.19
C LEU A 346 8.97 60.40 -4.88
N VAL A 347 8.67 60.19 -6.17
CA VAL A 347 7.77 61.06 -6.93
C VAL A 347 6.34 61.00 -6.36
N ALA A 348 5.86 59.81 -5.99
CA ALA A 348 4.55 59.64 -5.35
C ALA A 348 4.46 60.36 -3.98
N ALA A 349 5.51 60.24 -3.15
CA ALA A 349 5.58 60.94 -1.87
C ALA A 349 5.64 62.47 -2.03
N ALA A 350 6.38 62.96 -3.03
CA ALA A 350 6.42 64.38 -3.39
C ALA A 350 5.06 64.88 -3.86
N PHE A 351 4.34 64.08 -4.63
CA PHE A 351 2.99 64.41 -5.07
C PHE A 351 2.04 64.54 -3.87
N MET A 352 2.03 63.58 -2.95
CA MET A 352 1.18 63.65 -1.75
C MET A 352 1.50 64.86 -0.86
N ALA A 353 2.78 65.23 -0.72
CA ALA A 353 3.20 66.33 0.15
C ALA A 353 2.98 67.73 -0.47
N TYR A 354 3.17 67.86 -1.80
CA TYR A 354 3.24 69.18 -2.46
C TYR A 354 2.17 69.43 -3.52
N ALA A 355 1.73 68.41 -4.26
CA ALA A 355 0.91 68.60 -5.46
C ALA A 355 -0.55 68.96 -5.16
N GLY A 356 -1.01 68.67 -3.95
CA GLY A 356 -2.43 68.80 -3.58
C GLY A 356 -3.10 70.13 -3.88
N PRO A 357 -2.52 71.27 -3.45
CA PRO A 357 -3.08 72.59 -3.70
C PRO A 357 -3.19 72.99 -5.18
N PHE A 358 -2.50 72.31 -6.08
CA PHE A 358 -2.35 72.67 -7.49
C PHE A 358 -3.43 72.05 -8.38
N ASN A 359 -3.72 72.70 -9.51
CA ASN A 359 -4.62 72.17 -10.54
C ASN A 359 -3.92 71.10 -11.39
N ALA A 360 -4.66 70.44 -12.28
CA ALA A 360 -4.15 69.38 -13.15
C ALA A 360 -2.89 69.79 -13.94
N ASP A 361 -2.87 70.98 -14.55
CA ASP A 361 -1.74 71.43 -15.38
C ASP A 361 -0.45 71.61 -14.56
N TYR A 362 -0.56 72.25 -13.40
CA TYR A 362 0.59 72.43 -12.50
C TYR A 362 1.08 71.08 -11.96
N ARG A 363 0.18 70.16 -11.61
CA ARG A 363 0.55 68.80 -11.17
C ARG A 363 1.29 68.04 -12.26
N LYS A 364 0.77 68.07 -13.49
CA LYS A 364 1.39 67.45 -14.65
C LYS A 364 2.79 68.02 -14.91
N ARG A 365 2.95 69.35 -14.88
CA ARG A 365 4.27 69.99 -15.05
C ARG A 365 5.24 69.61 -13.93
N LEU A 366 4.81 69.62 -12.66
CA LEU A 366 5.66 69.23 -11.53
C LEU A 366 6.21 67.81 -11.71
N VAL A 367 5.38 66.85 -12.10
CA VAL A 367 5.80 65.46 -12.31
C VAL A 367 6.69 65.34 -13.54
N THR A 368 6.19 65.76 -14.71
CA THR A 368 6.83 65.45 -16.01
C THR A 368 8.01 66.36 -16.36
N GLN A 369 8.02 67.61 -15.90
CA GLN A 369 9.04 68.61 -16.27
C GLN A 369 10.00 68.93 -15.14
N SER A 370 9.75 68.47 -13.89
CA SER A 370 10.61 68.78 -12.76
C SER A 370 11.04 67.53 -11.98
N TRP A 371 10.11 66.79 -11.38
CA TRP A 371 10.45 65.72 -10.45
C TRP A 371 11.03 64.49 -11.15
N VAL A 372 10.38 63.96 -12.20
CA VAL A 372 10.93 62.82 -12.95
C VAL A 372 12.30 63.15 -13.55
N PRO A 373 12.51 64.28 -14.26
CA PRO A 373 13.85 64.66 -14.74
C PRO A 373 14.91 64.79 -13.64
N LEU A 374 14.54 65.27 -12.45
CA LEU A 374 15.46 65.38 -11.32
C LEU A 374 15.89 63.99 -10.83
N VAL A 375 14.94 63.06 -10.68
CA VAL A 375 15.19 61.65 -10.32
C VAL A 375 16.11 60.99 -11.35
N SER A 376 15.90 61.25 -12.65
CA SER A 376 16.80 60.79 -13.73
C SER A 376 18.20 61.36 -13.60
N THR A 377 18.33 62.66 -13.30
CA THR A 377 19.63 63.34 -13.16
C THR A 377 20.47 62.75 -12.02
N PHE A 378 19.81 62.30 -10.94
CA PHE A 378 20.46 61.63 -9.82
C PHE A 378 20.65 60.11 -10.03
N ASN A 379 20.37 59.58 -11.22
CA ASN A 379 20.48 58.16 -11.56
C ASN A 379 19.67 57.24 -10.62
N ILE A 380 18.53 57.72 -10.13
CA ILE A 380 17.63 56.91 -9.30
C ILE A 380 16.72 56.11 -10.26
N PRO A 381 16.67 54.77 -10.15
CA PRO A 381 15.78 53.95 -10.95
C PRO A 381 14.31 54.34 -10.76
N HIS A 382 13.59 54.52 -11.87
CA HIS A 382 12.19 54.96 -11.87
C HIS A 382 11.52 54.56 -13.20
N ASN A 383 10.19 54.65 -13.24
CA ASN A 383 9.42 54.52 -14.46
C ASN A 383 9.43 55.86 -15.24
N PRO A 384 9.95 55.91 -16.48
CA PRO A 384 9.96 57.13 -17.29
C PRO A 384 8.57 57.71 -17.58
N HIS A 385 7.54 56.87 -17.53
CA HIS A 385 6.14 57.24 -17.73
C HIS A 385 5.34 57.14 -16.42
N PHE A 386 5.92 57.63 -15.33
CA PHE A 386 5.29 57.62 -14.02
C PHE A 386 3.92 58.32 -14.02
N ASP A 387 2.93 57.62 -13.45
CA ASP A 387 1.59 58.12 -13.23
C ASP A 387 1.20 57.97 -11.74
N PHE A 388 0.86 59.08 -11.10
CA PHE A 388 0.54 59.09 -9.67
C PHE A 388 -0.71 58.28 -9.32
N ALA A 389 -1.76 58.41 -10.13
CA ALA A 389 -3.03 57.74 -9.87
C ALA A 389 -2.87 56.24 -10.10
N ASP A 390 -2.25 55.82 -11.20
CA ASP A 390 -2.07 54.39 -11.51
C ASP A 390 -1.11 53.69 -10.55
N PHE A 391 -0.13 54.42 -9.98
CA PHE A 391 0.82 53.86 -9.03
C PHE A 391 0.22 53.55 -7.66
N LEU A 392 -0.69 54.39 -7.16
CA LEU A 392 -1.27 54.27 -5.82
C LEU A 392 -2.70 53.72 -5.79
N ALA A 393 -3.48 53.93 -6.84
CA ALA A 393 -4.87 53.47 -6.91
C ALA A 393 -4.98 52.13 -7.63
N ARG A 394 -5.73 51.19 -7.04
CA ARG A 394 -6.12 49.97 -7.76
C ARG A 394 -7.32 50.29 -8.66
N PRO A 395 -7.39 49.78 -9.90
CA PRO A 395 -8.51 50.03 -10.80
C PRO A 395 -9.89 49.69 -10.21
N ILE A 396 -9.96 48.68 -9.34
CA ILE A 396 -11.18 48.30 -8.63
C ILE A 396 -11.62 49.38 -7.64
N ASP A 397 -10.68 49.98 -6.90
CA ASP A 397 -10.98 51.06 -5.95
C ASP A 397 -11.46 52.31 -6.73
N VAL A 398 -10.81 52.65 -7.84
CA VAL A 398 -11.21 53.76 -8.71
C VAL A 398 -12.63 53.55 -9.26
N ARG A 399 -12.94 52.35 -9.73
CA ARG A 399 -14.31 52.00 -10.18
C ARG A 399 -15.32 52.17 -9.05
N GLN A 400 -14.98 51.75 -7.84
CA GLN A 400 -15.86 51.91 -6.68
C GLN A 400 -16.08 53.39 -6.34
N TRP A 401 -15.05 54.22 -6.42
CA TRP A 401 -15.17 55.66 -6.22
C TRP A 401 -16.09 56.30 -7.27
N ASN A 402 -15.99 55.86 -8.54
CA ASN A 402 -16.87 56.33 -9.61
C ASN A 402 -18.34 55.97 -9.35
N LEU A 403 -18.62 54.75 -8.89
CA LEU A 403 -19.97 54.34 -8.47
C LEU A 403 -20.48 55.17 -7.27
N GLN A 404 -19.57 55.58 -6.40
CA GLN A 404 -19.85 56.49 -5.29
C GLN A 404 -19.94 57.97 -5.72
N GLY A 405 -19.84 58.27 -7.01
CA GLY A 405 -20.06 59.62 -7.55
C GLY A 405 -18.82 60.50 -7.61
N LEU A 406 -17.61 59.95 -7.45
CA LEU A 406 -16.39 60.63 -7.87
C LEU A 406 -16.37 60.70 -9.41
N PRO A 407 -16.07 61.85 -10.03
CA PRO A 407 -15.93 61.91 -11.48
C PRO A 407 -14.78 61.01 -11.97
N SER A 408 -14.94 60.44 -13.17
CA SER A 408 -13.97 59.50 -13.74
C SER A 408 -12.76 60.17 -14.41
N ASP A 409 -12.63 61.50 -14.29
CA ASP A 409 -11.46 62.20 -14.82
C ASP A 409 -10.23 61.98 -13.93
N ARG A 410 -9.06 62.21 -14.52
CA ARG A 410 -7.78 61.96 -13.87
C ARG A 410 -7.57 62.84 -12.64
N PHE A 411 -7.97 64.11 -12.69
CA PHE A 411 -7.76 65.04 -11.58
C PHE A 411 -8.60 64.64 -10.36
N SER A 412 -9.85 64.23 -10.59
CA SER A 412 -10.72 63.66 -9.55
C SER A 412 -10.15 62.36 -8.97
N THR A 413 -9.60 61.49 -9.82
CA THR A 413 -8.93 60.25 -9.35
C THR A 413 -7.70 60.55 -8.49
N GLU A 414 -6.85 61.51 -8.91
CA GLU A 414 -5.72 61.98 -8.10
C GLU A 414 -6.17 62.53 -6.75
N ASN A 415 -7.24 63.33 -6.72
CA ASN A 415 -7.83 63.82 -5.48
C ASN A 415 -8.37 62.68 -4.62
N GLY A 416 -9.01 61.66 -5.22
CA GLY A 416 -9.46 60.46 -4.52
C GLY A 416 -8.32 59.71 -3.84
N VAL A 417 -7.18 59.57 -4.51
CA VAL A 417 -5.95 58.99 -3.93
C VAL A 417 -5.44 59.86 -2.78
N LEU A 418 -5.37 61.18 -2.97
CA LEU A 418 -4.91 62.11 -1.94
C LEU A 418 -5.81 62.06 -0.71
N VAL A 419 -7.12 61.94 -0.87
CA VAL A 419 -8.05 61.84 0.27
C VAL A 419 -7.93 60.51 1.00
N THR A 420 -7.72 59.41 0.28
CA THR A 420 -7.72 58.07 0.85
C THR A 420 -6.36 57.61 1.39
N MET A 421 -5.25 58.14 0.87
CA MET A 421 -3.88 57.70 1.18
C MET A 421 -3.03 58.76 1.90
N SER A 422 -3.47 60.02 1.99
CA SER A 422 -2.73 61.03 2.74
C SER A 422 -2.75 60.73 4.24
N ARG A 423 -1.61 60.94 4.90
CA ARG A 423 -1.55 60.83 6.37
C ARG A 423 -2.39 61.93 7.01
N ARG A 424 -2.27 63.16 6.52
CA ARG A 424 -3.01 64.31 7.03
C ARG A 424 -4.41 64.38 6.46
N TRP A 425 -5.29 64.96 7.26
CA TRP A 425 -6.65 65.31 6.89
C TRP A 425 -6.68 66.36 5.77
N PRO A 426 -7.17 66.03 4.57
CA PRO A 426 -7.26 66.97 3.46
C PRO A 426 -8.38 68.00 3.72
N LEU A 427 -8.10 69.27 3.41
CA LEU A 427 -9.13 70.29 3.21
C LEU A 427 -9.56 70.27 1.74
N MET A 428 -10.79 69.88 1.45
CA MET A 428 -11.36 69.87 0.10
C MET A 428 -12.00 71.23 -0.20
N ILE A 429 -11.52 71.89 -1.25
CA ILE A 429 -12.15 73.10 -1.78
C ILE A 429 -13.13 72.63 -2.86
N ASP A 430 -14.41 72.55 -2.51
CA ASP A 430 -15.44 71.85 -3.28
C ASP A 430 -16.63 72.79 -3.55
N PRO A 431 -16.50 73.71 -4.52
CA PRO A 431 -17.55 74.69 -4.81
C PRO A 431 -18.84 74.04 -5.33
N GLN A 432 -18.73 72.87 -5.96
CA GLN A 432 -19.84 72.15 -6.58
C GLN A 432 -20.45 71.05 -5.70
N ASN A 433 -19.96 70.89 -4.45
CA ASN A 433 -20.35 69.83 -3.53
C ASN A 433 -20.16 68.40 -4.08
N GLN A 434 -19.25 68.19 -5.03
CA GLN A 434 -19.01 66.89 -5.65
C GLN A 434 -18.27 65.94 -4.71
N ALA A 435 -17.12 66.36 -4.18
CA ALA A 435 -16.37 65.54 -3.24
C ALA A 435 -17.12 65.33 -1.92
N THR A 436 -17.87 66.33 -1.46
CA THR A 436 -18.77 66.22 -0.31
C THR A 436 -19.80 65.08 -0.51
N LYS A 437 -20.43 65.00 -1.69
CA LYS A 437 -21.36 63.90 -2.03
C LYS A 437 -20.64 62.55 -2.10
N TRP A 438 -19.45 62.51 -2.69
CA TRP A 438 -18.65 61.29 -2.79
C TRP A 438 -18.28 60.75 -1.39
N ILE A 439 -17.76 61.59 -0.49
CA ILE A 439 -17.37 61.18 0.87
C ILE A 439 -18.57 60.66 1.67
N ARG A 440 -19.74 61.29 1.53
CA ARG A 440 -20.99 60.82 2.15
C ARG A 440 -21.36 59.41 1.70
N ARG A 441 -21.12 59.06 0.43
CA ARG A 441 -21.37 57.72 -0.10
C ARG A 441 -20.25 56.74 0.22
N LEU A 442 -19.00 57.19 0.23
CA LEU A 442 -17.83 56.39 0.60
C LEU A 442 -17.94 55.88 2.05
N GLU A 443 -18.35 56.76 2.97
CA GLU A 443 -18.43 56.48 4.41
C GLU A 443 -19.86 56.15 4.89
N ALA A 444 -20.79 55.89 3.97
CA ALA A 444 -22.19 55.61 4.30
C ALA A 444 -22.36 54.43 5.26
N ALA A 445 -21.54 53.39 5.11
CA ALA A 445 -21.55 52.21 5.98
C ALA A 445 -20.85 52.44 7.34
N ASN A 446 -20.13 53.55 7.49
CA ASN A 446 -19.26 53.82 8.65
C ASN A 446 -19.84 54.88 9.61
N ASP A 447 -21.12 55.24 9.48
CA ASP A 447 -21.83 56.20 10.35
C ASP A 447 -21.15 57.60 10.38
N LEU A 448 -20.94 58.16 9.19
CA LEU A 448 -20.34 59.49 8.96
C LEU A 448 -21.05 60.58 9.76
N ARG A 449 -20.26 61.34 10.51
CA ARG A 449 -20.73 62.48 11.32
C ARG A 449 -20.46 63.80 10.61
N LEU A 450 -21.54 64.48 10.27
CA LEU A 450 -21.52 65.80 9.64
C LEU A 450 -21.45 66.85 10.73
N VAL A 451 -20.52 67.77 10.62
CA VAL A 451 -20.30 68.82 11.61
C VAL A 451 -20.22 70.16 10.92
N ASP A 452 -20.93 71.15 11.43
CA ASP A 452 -20.81 72.53 11.01
C ASP A 452 -20.08 73.31 12.12
N PRO A 453 -18.90 73.89 11.86
CA PRO A 453 -18.13 74.65 12.85
C PRO A 453 -18.88 75.85 13.45
N GLU A 454 -19.92 76.36 12.79
CA GLU A 454 -20.72 77.49 13.31
C GLU A 454 -21.72 77.05 14.39
N THR A 455 -21.94 75.75 14.58
CA THR A 455 -22.89 75.24 15.58
C THR A 455 -22.29 75.20 16.98
N ARG A 456 -23.02 75.66 18.01
CA ARG A 456 -22.52 75.76 19.41
C ARG A 456 -21.97 74.45 20.00
N ASN A 457 -22.43 73.30 19.52
CA ASN A 457 -22.06 71.98 20.08
C ASN A 457 -21.03 71.21 19.21
N TYR A 458 -20.45 71.83 18.19
CA TYR A 458 -19.62 71.12 17.20
C TYR A 458 -18.41 70.40 17.84
N MET A 459 -17.73 71.02 18.82
CA MET A 459 -16.61 70.43 19.54
C MET A 459 -16.98 69.13 20.28
N ARG A 460 -18.17 69.09 20.91
CA ARG A 460 -18.66 67.88 21.59
C ARG A 460 -18.96 66.76 20.61
N VAL A 461 -19.48 67.09 19.43
CA VAL A 461 -19.74 66.11 18.35
C VAL A 461 -18.43 65.52 17.83
N ILE A 462 -17.41 66.38 17.60
CA ILE A 462 -16.07 65.94 17.19
C ILE A 462 -15.45 65.02 18.25
N THR A 463 -15.44 65.44 19.52
CA THR A 463 -14.90 64.63 20.62
C THR A 463 -15.58 63.26 20.69
N THR A 464 -16.92 63.22 20.72
CA THR A 464 -17.69 61.97 20.76
C THR A 464 -17.38 61.06 19.55
N ALA A 465 -17.25 61.62 18.36
CA ALA A 465 -16.97 60.84 17.16
C ALA A 465 -15.53 60.29 17.16
N VAL A 466 -14.55 61.09 17.62
CA VAL A 466 -13.16 60.66 17.78
C VAL A 466 -13.04 59.54 18.83
N GLU A 467 -13.72 59.66 19.98
CA GLU A 467 -13.79 58.61 21.02
C GLU A 467 -14.33 57.29 20.46
N ASN A 468 -15.37 57.37 19.64
CA ASN A 468 -16.04 56.22 19.06
C ASN A 468 -15.41 55.75 17.74
N GLY A 469 -14.38 56.43 17.22
CA GLY A 469 -13.73 56.10 15.95
C GLY A 469 -14.65 56.21 14.73
N LYS A 470 -15.56 57.18 14.73
CA LYS A 470 -16.48 57.48 13.61
C LYS A 470 -15.85 58.53 12.67
N PRO A 471 -16.02 58.40 11.34
CA PRO A 471 -15.52 59.38 10.40
C PRO A 471 -16.29 60.70 10.55
N LEU A 472 -15.61 61.85 10.46
CA LEU A 472 -16.25 63.17 10.43
C LEU A 472 -15.98 63.92 9.13
N LEU A 473 -17.00 64.67 8.70
CA LEU A 473 -16.93 65.65 7.62
C LEU A 473 -17.38 67.01 8.19
N MET A 474 -16.44 67.95 8.29
CA MET A 474 -16.69 69.34 8.64
C MET A 474 -17.11 70.11 7.38
N GLU A 475 -18.36 70.57 7.34
CA GLU A 475 -18.88 71.32 6.20
C GLU A 475 -18.77 72.82 6.44
N ARG A 476 -18.62 73.59 5.35
CA ARG A 476 -18.69 75.07 5.36
C ARG A 476 -17.64 75.74 6.26
N VAL A 477 -16.39 75.28 6.24
CA VAL A 477 -15.30 75.91 7.00
C VAL A 477 -14.95 77.30 6.40
N GLN A 478 -15.59 78.39 6.82
CA GLN A 478 -15.42 79.72 6.19
C GLN A 478 -14.38 80.64 6.87
N ASN A 479 -14.39 80.72 8.20
CA ASN A 479 -13.65 81.73 8.97
C ASN A 479 -12.36 81.20 9.62
N GLY A 480 -11.82 80.11 9.08
CA GLY A 480 -10.70 79.39 9.68
C GLY A 480 -11.10 78.34 10.68
N ILE A 481 -10.09 77.57 11.09
CA ILE A 481 -10.28 76.44 11.97
C ILE A 481 -9.81 76.85 13.36
N ASP A 482 -10.66 76.57 14.34
CA ASP A 482 -10.39 76.81 15.75
C ASP A 482 -9.04 76.17 16.16
N PRO A 483 -8.12 76.95 16.78
CA PRO A 483 -6.83 76.43 17.27
C PRO A 483 -6.97 75.22 18.20
N SER A 484 -8.11 75.06 18.88
CA SER A 484 -8.42 73.91 19.73
C SER A 484 -8.40 72.58 18.99
N LEU A 485 -8.54 72.60 17.66
CA LEU A 485 -8.47 71.42 16.78
C LEU A 485 -7.06 71.17 16.21
N GLU A 486 -6.07 72.02 16.47
CA GLU A 486 -4.71 71.89 15.89
C GLU A 486 -4.10 70.52 16.18
N SER A 487 -4.17 70.06 17.42
CA SER A 487 -3.65 68.76 17.83
C SER A 487 -4.30 67.60 17.07
N LEU A 488 -5.62 67.68 16.83
CA LEU A 488 -6.37 66.69 16.04
C LEU A 488 -5.97 66.70 14.56
N LEU A 489 -5.89 67.89 13.96
CA LEU A 489 -5.57 68.07 12.55
C LEU A 489 -4.11 67.73 12.22
N ALA A 490 -3.19 68.06 13.13
CA ALA A 490 -1.78 67.69 13.05
C ALA A 490 -1.52 66.23 13.46
N GLN A 491 -2.55 65.50 13.95
CA GLN A 491 -2.45 64.13 14.45
C GLN A 491 -1.35 63.97 15.51
N ARG A 492 -1.26 64.90 16.46
CA ARG A 492 -0.31 64.84 17.58
C ARG A 492 -0.82 63.88 18.64
N ILE A 493 -0.67 62.58 18.38
CA ILE A 493 -1.04 61.52 19.31
C ILE A 493 0.03 61.43 20.40
N THR A 494 -0.40 61.46 21.65
CA THR A 494 0.44 61.30 22.84
C THR A 494 0.00 60.07 23.62
N ASP A 495 0.95 59.33 24.18
CA ASP A 495 0.62 58.24 25.11
C ASP A 495 0.34 58.83 26.50
N VAL A 496 -0.88 58.60 27.00
CA VAL A 496 -1.29 59.00 28.35
C VAL A 496 -1.73 57.74 29.09
N GLY A 497 -0.85 57.21 29.95
CA GLY A 497 -1.12 56.03 30.76
C GLY A 497 -1.21 54.71 29.98
N GLY A 498 -0.38 54.53 28.95
CA GLY A 498 -0.34 53.32 28.12
C GLY A 498 -1.47 53.25 27.08
N SER A 499 -2.08 54.39 26.77
CA SER A 499 -3.18 54.51 25.81
C SER A 499 -2.95 55.70 24.88
N PRO A 500 -3.04 55.52 23.55
CA PRO A 500 -2.94 56.61 22.60
C PRO A 500 -4.11 57.58 22.76
N SER A 501 -3.79 58.84 23.01
CA SER A 501 -4.74 59.92 23.27
C SER A 501 -4.38 61.18 22.49
N ILE A 502 -5.38 62.01 22.21
CA ILE A 502 -5.19 63.32 21.56
C ILE A 502 -5.88 64.40 22.40
N ARG A 503 -5.28 65.59 22.44
CA ARG A 503 -5.88 66.74 23.11
C ARG A 503 -6.79 67.50 22.13
N ILE A 504 -8.03 67.75 22.52
CA ILE A 504 -9.00 68.56 21.76
C ILE A 504 -9.50 69.67 22.70
N GLY A 505 -9.02 70.90 22.48
CA GLY A 505 -9.19 71.99 23.46
C GLY A 505 -8.58 71.64 24.82
N GLU A 506 -9.42 71.57 25.85
CA GLU A 506 -9.03 71.17 27.21
C GLU A 506 -9.21 69.67 27.48
N ALA A 507 -9.96 68.95 26.63
CA ALA A 507 -10.25 67.54 26.81
C ALA A 507 -9.12 66.65 26.27
N THR A 508 -8.75 65.61 27.03
CA THR A 508 -7.88 64.53 26.55
C THR A 508 -8.73 63.35 26.14
N VAL A 509 -8.71 63.03 24.86
CA VAL A 509 -9.61 62.07 24.23
C VAL A 509 -8.87 60.79 23.88
N ARG A 510 -9.34 59.66 24.37
CA ARG A 510 -8.84 58.33 23.99
C ARG A 510 -9.61 57.82 22.78
N GLY A 511 -8.93 57.68 21.65
CA GLY A 511 -9.53 57.13 20.44
C GLY A 511 -9.35 55.62 20.35
N LYS A 512 -10.38 54.92 19.85
CA LYS A 512 -10.38 53.47 19.66
C LYS A 512 -9.77 53.01 18.32
N ARG A 513 -9.58 53.92 17.36
CA ARG A 513 -9.05 53.65 16.00
C ARG A 513 -8.07 54.72 15.54
N TRP A 514 -6.97 54.88 16.24
CA TRP A 514 -5.88 55.71 15.72
C TRP A 514 -5.16 54.97 14.58
N GLY A 515 -5.19 55.52 13.36
CA GLY A 515 -4.49 54.96 12.20
C GLY A 515 -5.35 54.21 11.18
N LYS A 516 -6.68 54.14 11.32
CA LYS A 516 -7.60 53.69 10.25
C LYS A 516 -8.43 54.88 9.73
N ARG A 517 -8.82 54.81 8.44
CA ARG A 517 -9.41 55.90 7.63
C ARG A 517 -10.42 56.79 8.40
N CYS A 518 -10.19 58.12 8.32
CA CYS A 518 -11.02 59.26 8.79
C CYS A 518 -11.21 59.46 10.30
N PRO A 519 -10.61 60.53 10.89
CA PRO A 519 -11.49 61.48 11.61
C PRO A 519 -11.94 62.78 10.96
N VAL A 520 -11.28 63.47 10.01
CA VAL A 520 -11.79 64.81 9.60
C VAL A 520 -11.53 65.10 8.12
N VAL A 521 -12.58 65.34 7.34
CA VAL A 521 -12.47 65.99 6.03
C VAL A 521 -13.17 67.34 6.16
N ALA A 522 -12.56 68.43 5.71
CA ALA A 522 -13.18 69.75 5.73
C ALA A 522 -13.60 70.14 4.31
N SER A 523 -14.83 70.61 4.11
CA SER A 523 -15.28 71.19 2.83
C SER A 523 -15.48 72.71 2.97
N HIS A 524 -14.97 73.45 1.99
CA HIS A 524 -15.14 74.90 1.90
C HIS A 524 -15.83 75.31 0.60
N LYS A 525 -16.72 76.30 0.67
CA LYS A 525 -17.57 76.75 -0.45
C LYS A 525 -17.12 78.03 -1.16
N LEU A 526 -15.97 78.62 -0.82
CA LEU A 526 -15.50 79.88 -1.44
C LEU A 526 -14.11 79.75 -2.09
N GLY A 527 -14.00 80.31 -3.31
CA GLY A 527 -12.86 80.11 -4.21
C GLY A 527 -11.72 81.13 -4.12
N LYS A 528 -11.69 82.04 -3.12
CA LYS A 528 -10.74 83.17 -3.12
C LYS A 528 -9.97 83.47 -1.82
N GLU A 529 -10.43 83.07 -0.63
CA GLU A 529 -9.68 83.34 0.62
C GLU A 529 -9.48 82.06 1.44
N ARG A 530 -8.21 81.74 1.73
CA ARG A 530 -7.85 80.64 2.61
C ARG A 530 -7.75 81.17 4.04
N PRO A 531 -8.33 80.49 5.03
CA PRO A 531 -7.97 80.77 6.40
C PRO A 531 -6.53 80.36 6.68
N ASN A 532 -5.85 81.14 7.52
CA ASN A 532 -4.51 80.82 8.03
C ASN A 532 -4.55 79.54 8.87
N ALA A 533 -4.26 78.39 8.27
CA ALA A 533 -3.99 77.16 9.01
C ALA A 533 -3.05 76.23 8.22
N ASN A 534 -2.13 75.59 8.93
CA ASN A 534 -1.15 74.60 8.45
C ASN A 534 -1.81 73.26 8.04
N ILE A 535 -2.79 73.30 7.14
CA ILE A 535 -3.59 72.14 6.73
C ILE A 535 -3.39 71.93 5.22
N PRO A 536 -3.09 70.69 4.77
CA PRO A 536 -3.00 70.40 3.34
C PRO A 536 -4.39 70.58 2.70
N ALA A 537 -4.48 71.51 1.75
CA ALA A 537 -5.69 71.81 0.99
C ALA A 537 -5.59 71.28 -0.43
N PHE A 538 -6.63 70.61 -0.91
CA PHE A 538 -6.81 70.11 -2.26
C PHE A 538 -7.94 70.89 -2.92
N ASN A 539 -7.76 71.30 -4.19
CA ASN A 539 -8.85 71.89 -4.98
C ASN A 539 -9.62 70.77 -5.67
N ASP A 540 -10.94 70.78 -5.60
CA ASP A 540 -11.80 70.16 -6.62
C ASP A 540 -12.18 71.24 -7.63
N ALA A 541 -11.99 70.91 -8.91
CA ALA A 541 -12.26 71.70 -10.11
C ALA A 541 -12.05 73.22 -9.99
#